data_AF-A0A136KQG7-F1
#
_entry.id   AF-A0A136KQG7-F1
#
_cell.length_a   1.000
_cell.length_b   1.000
_cell.length_c   1.000
_cell.angle_alpha   90.00
_cell.angle_beta   90.00
_cell.angle_gamma   90.00
#
_symmetry.space_group_name_H-M   'P 1'
#
loop_
_entity.id
_entity.type
_entity.pdbx_description
1 polymer ?
#
loop_
_entity_poly.entity_id
_entity_poly.type
_entity_poly.pdbx_seq_one_letter_code
_entity_poly.pdbx_strand_id
1 'polypeptide(L)'
;MLKVIIYFLKKFSSYGLNYSALQTCYAMAENVFAVTQSPLDKTPVVDEIDRELFMTQRFASAPIVGQATLKMTSSGHPLPNVKIRVVDESFNDVDERVVGEIAVQSDCMLTEYFNRPDATELAIKKITRRRGRRREHS
;
A
#
# COMPACT_ATOMS: atom_id res chain seq x y z
N MET A 1 -6.20 15.84 0.48
CA MET A 1 -5.92 15.07 1.70
C MET A 1 -4.83 15.71 2.57
N LEU A 2 -3.57 15.83 2.13
CA LEU A 2 -2.47 16.37 2.95
C LEU A 2 -2.74 17.75 3.57
N LYS A 3 -3.35 18.67 2.80
CA LYS A 3 -3.72 20.02 3.28
C LYS A 3 -4.62 19.96 4.52
N VAL A 4 -5.63 19.08 4.52
CA VAL A 4 -6.59 18.97 5.63
C VAL A 4 -5.89 18.45 6.88
N ILE A 5 -5.00 17.46 6.74
CA ILE A 5 -4.21 16.92 7.85
C ILE A 5 -3.30 18.00 8.46
N ILE A 6 -2.63 18.80 7.62
CA ILE A 6 -1.81 19.93 8.07
C ILE A 6 -2.66 20.98 8.79
N TYR A 7 -3.86 21.28 8.28
CA TYR A 7 -4.78 22.19 8.97
C TYR A 7 -5.25 21.64 10.32
N PHE A 8 -5.56 20.34 10.40
CA PHE A 8 -5.92 19.67 11.64
C PHE A 8 -4.81 19.80 12.68
N LEU A 9 -3.58 19.45 12.30
CA LEU A 9 -2.40 19.64 13.15
C LEU A 9 -2.24 21.07 13.65
N LYS A 10 -2.32 22.04 12.73
CA LYS A 10 -2.19 23.46 13.09
C LYS A 10 -3.29 23.91 14.05
N LYS A 11 -4.51 23.39 13.87
CA LYS A 11 -5.65 23.72 14.73
C LYS A 11 -5.49 23.17 16.15
N PHE A 12 -4.88 21.99 16.29
CA PHE A 12 -4.78 21.27 17.56
C PHE A 12 -3.39 21.32 18.21
N SER A 13 -2.40 21.95 17.58
CA SER A 13 -1.03 22.05 18.12
C SER A 13 -0.97 22.77 19.46
N SER A 14 -1.78 23.81 19.67
CA SER A 14 -1.87 24.51 20.96
C SER A 14 -2.48 23.66 22.08
N TYR A 15 -3.13 22.55 21.73
CA TYR A 15 -3.69 21.58 22.68
C TYR A 15 -2.78 20.36 22.88
N GLY A 16 -1.54 20.42 22.37
CA GLY A 16 -0.54 19.37 22.58
C GLY A 16 -0.50 18.28 21.51
N LEU A 17 -1.26 18.40 20.42
CA LEU A 17 -1.13 17.45 19.30
C LEU A 17 0.21 17.63 18.59
N ASN A 18 1.07 16.62 18.69
CA ASN A 18 2.37 16.59 18.02
C ASN A 18 2.23 16.02 16.59
N TYR A 19 3.06 16.52 15.68
CA TYR A 19 3.18 16.00 14.32
C TYR A 19 3.51 14.51 14.26
N SER A 20 4.34 14.01 15.19
CA SER A 20 4.71 12.59 15.29
C SER A 20 3.55 11.67 15.68
N ALA A 21 2.45 12.22 16.21
CA ALA A 21 1.26 11.45 16.54
C ALA A 21 0.45 11.06 15.30
N LEU A 22 0.71 11.68 14.15
CA LEU A 22 0.08 11.26 12.92
C LEU A 22 0.65 9.95 12.43
N GLN A 23 -0.23 9.06 12.02
CA GLN A 23 0.11 7.76 11.47
C GLN A 23 -0.73 7.51 10.23
N THR A 24 -0.20 6.75 9.29
CA THR A 24 -0.91 6.29 8.09
C THR A 24 -0.95 4.78 8.05
N CYS A 25 -2.03 4.25 7.49
CA CYS A 25 -2.20 2.84 7.26
C CYS A 25 -2.99 2.62 5.97
N TYR A 26 -2.87 1.43 5.41
CA TYR A 26 -3.79 0.91 4.41
C TYR A 26 -4.49 -0.30 4.99
N ALA A 27 -5.81 -0.38 4.82
CA ALA A 27 -6.67 -1.40 5.41
C ALA A 27 -7.76 -1.80 4.42
N MET A 28 -8.22 -3.04 4.54
CA MET A 28 -9.30 -3.58 3.71
C MET A 28 -10.12 -4.59 4.54
N ALA A 29 -11.43 -4.66 4.29
CA ALA A 29 -12.30 -5.59 5.00
C ALA A 29 -11.88 -7.04 4.75
N GLU A 30 -11.35 -7.27 3.55
CA GLU A 30 -10.84 -8.53 3.08
C GLU A 30 -9.62 -9.05 3.86
N ASN A 31 -8.91 -8.17 4.57
CA ASN A 31 -7.80 -8.53 5.46
C ASN A 31 -8.18 -8.32 6.94
N VAL A 32 -9.48 -8.31 7.24
CA VAL A 32 -10.13 -7.92 8.50
C VAL A 32 -9.91 -6.43 8.86
N PHE A 33 -8.68 -5.94 8.77
CA PHE A 33 -8.32 -4.56 9.05
C PHE A 33 -7.05 -4.15 8.29
N ALA A 34 -5.94 -3.90 8.99
CA ALA A 34 -4.75 -3.26 8.46
C ALA A 34 -3.87 -4.23 7.66
N VAL A 35 -3.34 -3.73 6.55
CA VAL A 35 -2.37 -4.40 5.67
C VAL A 35 -0.99 -3.77 5.88
N THR A 36 -0.92 -2.44 5.92
CA THR A 36 0.32 -1.68 6.17
C THR A 36 0.13 -0.65 7.27
N GLN A 37 1.24 -0.29 7.93
CA GLN A 37 1.28 0.73 8.97
C GLN A 37 2.57 1.54 8.88
N SER A 38 2.49 2.87 9.01
CA SER A 38 3.68 3.71 9.18
C SER A 38 4.36 3.43 10.53
N PRO A 39 5.69 3.64 10.66
CA PRO A 39 6.35 3.49 11.94
C PRO A 39 5.77 4.44 12.99
N LEU A 40 5.39 3.91 14.15
CA LEU A 40 4.65 4.62 15.21
C LEU A 40 5.45 5.77 15.84
N ASP A 41 6.76 5.75 15.70
CA ASP A 41 7.71 6.72 16.23
C ASP A 41 8.13 7.77 15.19
N LYS A 42 7.63 7.68 13.96
CA LYS A 42 8.02 8.55 12.84
C LYS A 42 6.82 9.21 12.21
N THR A 43 7.09 10.33 11.56
CA THR A 43 6.11 11.00 10.70
C THR A 43 5.88 10.16 9.43
N PRO A 44 4.63 10.07 8.94
CA PRO A 44 4.32 9.53 7.63
C PRO A 44 5.16 10.17 6.52
N VAL A 45 5.81 9.34 5.72
CA VAL A 45 6.61 9.79 4.58
C VAL A 45 5.69 10.37 3.50
N VAL A 46 6.08 11.51 2.93
CA VAL A 46 5.44 12.09 1.76
C VAL A 46 6.43 12.04 0.62
N ASP A 47 6.13 11.28 -0.43
CA ASP A 47 6.89 11.28 -1.67
C ASP A 47 6.35 12.36 -2.60
N GLU A 48 7.25 13.13 -3.19
CA GLU A 48 6.91 14.15 -4.17
C GLU A 48 7.38 13.65 -5.53
N ILE A 49 6.45 13.53 -6.47
CA ILE A 49 6.69 12.87 -7.76
C ILE A 49 6.30 13.78 -8.92
N ASP A 50 6.86 13.49 -10.09
CA ASP A 50 6.46 14.16 -11.32
C ASP A 50 5.00 13.88 -11.65
N ARG A 51 4.22 14.94 -11.92
CA ARG A 51 2.78 14.80 -12.18
C ARG A 51 2.50 14.23 -13.56
N GLU A 52 3.25 14.64 -14.57
CA GLU A 52 2.93 14.32 -15.96
C GLU A 52 3.19 12.84 -16.24
N LEU A 53 4.36 12.34 -15.87
CA LEU A 53 4.74 10.93 -16.02
C LEU A 53 3.84 10.01 -15.19
N PHE A 54 3.46 10.43 -13.97
CA PHE A 54 2.53 9.65 -13.16
C PHE A 54 1.17 9.49 -13.84
N MET A 55 0.63 10.59 -14.40
CA MET A 55 -0.70 10.59 -15.00
C MET A 55 -0.74 9.93 -16.39
N THR A 56 0.33 10.05 -17.18
CA THR A 56 0.36 9.60 -18.58
C THR A 56 1.02 8.24 -18.76
N GLN A 57 2.01 7.91 -17.94
CA GLN A 57 2.84 6.71 -18.09
C GLN A 57 2.74 5.78 -16.88
N ARG A 58 1.95 6.12 -15.86
CA ARG A 58 1.81 5.32 -14.63
C ARG A 58 3.16 5.12 -13.94
N PHE A 59 4.04 6.12 -14.02
CA PHE A 59 5.40 6.05 -13.47
C PHE A 59 5.66 7.20 -12.48
N ALA A 60 5.97 6.84 -11.25
CA ALA A 60 6.19 7.77 -10.13
C ALA A 60 7.66 8.22 -10.06
N SER A 61 8.13 8.94 -11.08
CA SER A 61 9.50 9.47 -11.11
C SER A 61 9.71 10.58 -10.09
N ALA A 62 10.99 10.86 -9.81
CA ALA A 62 11.39 12.06 -9.07
C ALA A 62 10.86 13.35 -9.75
N PRO A 63 10.65 14.43 -8.98
CA PRO A 63 10.09 15.66 -9.50
C PRO A 63 11.09 16.38 -10.42
N ILE A 64 10.60 16.98 -11.49
CA ILE A 64 11.40 17.75 -12.44
C ILE A 64 11.27 19.25 -12.12
N VAL A 65 12.41 19.95 -12.04
CA VAL A 65 12.44 21.39 -11.71
C VAL A 65 11.62 22.19 -12.72
N GLY A 66 10.73 23.04 -12.20
CA GLY A 66 9.85 23.88 -13.02
C GLY A 66 8.60 23.18 -13.55
N GLN A 67 8.42 21.89 -13.26
CA GLN A 67 7.22 21.14 -13.65
C GLN A 67 6.26 20.93 -12.47
N ALA A 68 5.03 20.54 -12.79
CA ALA A 68 4.02 20.26 -11.77
C ALA A 68 4.33 18.94 -11.06
N THR A 69 4.16 18.93 -9.74
CA THR A 69 4.38 17.74 -8.90
C THR A 69 3.10 17.25 -8.25
N LEU A 70 3.13 16.01 -7.77
CA LEU A 70 2.12 15.42 -6.89
C LEU A 70 2.77 14.99 -5.58
N LYS A 71 2.06 15.19 -4.46
CA LYS A 71 2.48 14.72 -3.14
C LYS A 71 1.68 13.47 -2.75
N MET A 72 2.37 12.34 -2.66
CA MET A 72 1.82 11.04 -2.30
C MET A 72 2.23 10.69 -0.87
N THR A 73 1.26 10.37 -0.02
CA THR A 73 1.57 9.96 1.37
C THR A 73 1.75 8.45 1.40
N SER A 74 2.86 7.99 1.96
CA SER A 74 3.12 6.57 2.17
C SER A 74 2.09 5.97 3.11
N SER A 75 1.68 4.73 2.84
CA SER A 75 0.84 3.92 3.74
C SER A 75 1.66 3.08 4.72
N GLY A 76 2.98 3.26 4.74
CA GLY A 76 3.91 2.55 5.62
C GLY A 76 4.39 1.23 5.05
N HIS A 77 4.67 0.28 5.94
CA HIS A 77 5.21 -1.04 5.59
C HIS A 77 4.19 -2.15 5.88
N PRO A 78 4.26 -3.29 5.17
CA PRO A 78 3.45 -4.46 5.49
C PRO A 78 3.58 -4.84 6.97
N LEU A 79 2.44 -5.17 7.60
CA LEU A 79 2.43 -5.74 8.94
C LEU A 79 3.05 -7.16 8.95
N PRO A 80 3.42 -7.70 10.13
CA PRO A 80 3.86 -9.09 10.24
C PRO A 80 2.88 -10.05 9.56
N ASN A 81 3.42 -11.09 8.90
CA ASN A 81 2.68 -12.07 8.12
C ASN A 81 1.92 -11.53 6.88
N VAL A 82 2.03 -10.24 6.57
CA VAL A 82 1.50 -9.66 5.32
C VAL A 82 2.59 -9.61 4.26
N LYS A 83 2.26 -10.03 3.05
CA LYS A 83 3.07 -9.86 1.84
C LYS A 83 2.29 -9.05 0.82
N ILE A 84 2.98 -8.12 0.19
CA ILE A 84 2.41 -7.23 -0.83
C ILE A 84 3.25 -7.34 -2.08
N ARG A 85 2.59 -7.34 -3.24
CA ARG A 85 3.21 -7.15 -4.55
C ARG A 85 2.42 -6.11 -5.32
N VAL A 86 3.09 -5.41 -6.22
CA VAL A 86 2.43 -4.57 -7.22
C VAL A 86 2.51 -5.32 -8.55
N VAL A 87 1.38 -5.51 -9.20
CA VAL A 87 1.27 -6.37 -10.39
C VAL A 87 0.60 -5.68 -11.57
N ASP A 88 0.92 -6.15 -12.77
CA ASP A 88 0.24 -5.76 -14.02
C ASP A 88 -1.09 -6.53 -14.21
N GLU A 89 -1.77 -6.26 -15.32
CA GLU A 89 -3.03 -6.92 -15.71
C GLU A 89 -2.88 -8.44 -15.92
N SER A 90 -1.67 -8.89 -16.25
CA SER A 90 -1.31 -10.30 -16.42
C SER A 90 -0.82 -10.96 -15.11
N PHE A 91 -0.86 -10.23 -13.99
CA PHE A 91 -0.41 -10.66 -12.66
C PHE A 91 1.10 -10.89 -12.52
N ASN A 92 1.90 -10.28 -13.38
CA ASN A 92 3.36 -10.22 -13.23
C ASN A 92 3.75 -9.08 -12.30
N ASP A 93 4.83 -9.26 -11.54
CA ASP A 93 5.38 -8.17 -10.73
C ASP A 93 5.87 -7.04 -11.63
N VAL A 94 5.53 -5.80 -11.26
CA VAL A 94 6.05 -4.60 -11.94
C VAL A 94 7.24 -4.03 -11.18
N ASP A 95 8.06 -3.26 -11.89
CA ASP A 95 9.21 -2.57 -11.29
C ASP A 95 8.79 -1.48 -10.30
N GLU A 96 9.73 -1.13 -9.42
CA GLU A 96 9.58 -0.02 -8.48
C GLU A 96 9.18 1.28 -9.22
N ARG A 97 8.34 2.10 -8.58
CA ARG A 97 7.74 3.33 -9.14
C ARG A 97 6.71 3.11 -10.25
N VAL A 98 6.44 1.89 -10.73
CA VAL A 98 5.36 1.64 -11.70
C VAL A 98 4.04 1.40 -10.96
N VAL A 99 2.97 2.08 -11.39
CA VAL A 99 1.64 1.93 -10.79
C VAL A 99 0.93 0.70 -11.35
N GLY A 100 0.75 -0.31 -10.51
CA GLY A 100 -0.03 -1.52 -10.78
C GLY A 100 -1.12 -1.77 -9.74
N GLU A 101 -1.72 -2.96 -9.82
CA GLU A 101 -2.67 -3.46 -8.82
C GLU A 101 -1.92 -3.99 -7.59
N ILE A 102 -2.48 -3.78 -6.39
CA ILE A 102 -1.89 -4.27 -5.14
C ILE A 102 -2.42 -5.67 -4.84
N ALA A 103 -1.54 -6.67 -4.92
CA ALA A 103 -1.85 -8.04 -4.50
C ALA A 103 -1.41 -8.27 -3.06
N VAL A 104 -2.33 -8.72 -2.20
CA VAL A 104 -2.09 -8.96 -0.77
C VAL A 104 -2.19 -10.45 -0.46
N GLN A 105 -1.26 -10.93 0.38
CA GLN A 105 -1.34 -12.24 1.02
C GLN A 105 -1.12 -12.07 2.52
N SER A 106 -1.98 -12.67 3.33
CA SER A 106 -1.91 -12.65 4.80
C SER A 106 -2.58 -13.90 5.39
N ASP A 107 -2.32 -14.16 6.67
CA ASP A 107 -3.05 -15.09 7.53
C ASP A 107 -4.42 -14.56 8.01
N CYS A 108 -4.72 -13.28 7.77
CA CYS A 108 -5.99 -12.61 8.10
C CYS A 108 -6.92 -12.41 6.89
N MET A 109 -6.63 -13.01 5.74
CA MET A 109 -7.50 -12.89 4.57
C MET A 109 -8.87 -13.52 4.82
N LEU A 110 -9.94 -12.89 4.30
CA LEU A 110 -11.25 -13.53 4.23
C LEU A 110 -11.15 -14.86 3.48
N THR A 111 -12.10 -15.75 3.74
CA THR A 111 -12.24 -16.98 2.97
C THR A 111 -13.13 -16.78 1.75
N GLU A 112 -14.26 -16.09 1.93
CA GLU A 112 -15.22 -15.82 0.86
C GLU A 112 -16.10 -14.59 1.17
N TYR A 113 -16.67 -13.99 0.13
CA TYR A 113 -17.80 -13.08 0.30
C TYR A 113 -19.07 -13.90 0.45
N PHE A 114 -19.86 -13.58 1.47
CA PHE A 114 -21.09 -14.30 1.79
C PHE A 114 -22.07 -14.29 0.61
N ASN A 115 -22.49 -15.49 0.18
CA ASN A 115 -23.43 -15.71 -0.92
C ASN A 115 -23.01 -15.06 -2.26
N ARG A 116 -21.70 -14.85 -2.47
CA ARG A 116 -21.13 -14.23 -3.67
C ARG A 116 -19.88 -15.00 -4.15
N PRO A 117 -20.07 -16.23 -4.66
CA PRO A 117 -18.95 -17.03 -5.18
C PRO A 117 -18.25 -16.37 -6.37
N ASP A 118 -19.01 -15.62 -7.20
CA ASP A 118 -18.49 -14.84 -8.33
C ASP A 118 -17.50 -13.75 -7.89
N ALA A 119 -17.85 -12.99 -6.85
CA ALA A 119 -16.97 -11.97 -6.29
C ALA A 119 -15.77 -12.58 -5.58
N THR A 120 -15.97 -13.73 -4.92
CA THR A 120 -14.91 -14.48 -4.23
C THR A 120 -13.86 -14.97 -5.22
N GLU A 121 -14.28 -15.55 -6.34
CA GLU A 121 -13.38 -16.04 -7.39
C GLU A 121 -12.61 -14.89 -8.06
N LEU A 122 -13.26 -13.75 -8.27
CA LEU A 122 -12.61 -12.57 -8.85
C LEU A 122 -11.55 -11.97 -7.90
N ALA A 123 -11.85 -11.87 -6.60
CA ALA A 123 -10.97 -11.22 -5.62
C ALA A 123 -9.83 -12.13 -5.12
N ILE A 124 -10.04 -13.45 -5.07
CA ILE A 124 -9.10 -14.38 -4.44
C ILE A 124 -8.44 -15.30 -5.48
N LYS A 125 -7.19 -14.98 -5.84
CA LYS A 125 -6.36 -15.88 -6.63
C LYS A 125 -5.79 -17.00 -5.75
N LYS A 126 -6.21 -18.25 -5.99
CA LYS A 126 -5.69 -19.43 -5.29
C LYS A 126 -4.21 -19.63 -5.61
N ILE A 127 -3.34 -19.55 -4.61
CA ILE A 127 -1.91 -19.85 -4.76
C ILE A 127 -1.74 -21.37 -4.72
N THR A 128 -1.52 -21.98 -5.88
CA THR A 128 -1.07 -23.38 -5.95
C THR A 128 0.34 -23.45 -5.37
N ARG A 129 0.48 -24.00 -4.15
CA ARG A 129 1.80 -24.31 -3.57
C ARG A 129 2.53 -25.26 -4.53
N ARG A 130 3.52 -24.76 -5.30
CA ARG A 130 4.53 -25.63 -5.91
C ARG A 130 5.26 -26.32 -4.76
N ARG A 131 4.99 -27.61 -4.53
CA ARG A 131 5.73 -28.44 -3.57
C ARG A 131 7.21 -28.43 -3.98
N GLY A 132 8.00 -27.59 -3.34
CA GLY A 132 9.46 -27.61 -3.48
C GLY A 132 9.98 -28.95 -2.97
N ARG A 133 10.71 -29.66 -3.83
CA ARG A 133 11.50 -30.86 -3.50
C ARG A 133 12.31 -30.60 -2.23
N ARG A 134 12.08 -31.41 -1.19
CA ARG A 134 13.04 -31.57 -0.09
C ARG A 134 14.37 -31.99 -0.71
N ARG A 135 15.41 -31.17 -0.57
CA ARG A 135 16.79 -31.64 -0.72
C ARG A 135 17.15 -32.25 0.63
N GLU A 136 17.15 -33.57 0.69
CA GLU A 136 17.80 -34.34 1.75
C GLU A 136 19.30 -34.02 1.69
N HIS A 137 19.86 -33.57 2.80
CA HIS A 137 21.30 -33.46 3.01
C HIS A 137 21.75 -34.75 3.69
N SER A 138 22.67 -35.47 3.05
CA SER A 138 23.52 -36.48 3.66
C SER A 138 24.77 -35.82 4.25
#